data_AF-A0A371QNE9-F1
#
_entry.id   AF-A0A371QNE9-F1
#
_cell.length_a   1.000
_cell.length_b   1.000
_cell.length_c   1.000
_cell.angle_alpha   90.00
_cell.angle_beta   90.00
_cell.angle_gamma   90.00
#
_symmetry.space_group_name_H-M   'P 1'
#
loop_
_entity.id
_entity.type
_entity.pdbx_description
1 polymer ?
#
loop_
_entity_poly.entity_id
_entity_poly.type
_entity_poly.pdbx_seq_one_letter_code
_entity_poly.pdbx_strand_id
1 'polypeptide(L)'
;MSRNFSFLLFFLLIAVAVSCSDPDRPEDLLDEDRYVHIFTELVIIQQLTDDQLGPVSREYLVEQVYEKYDVSEDRFNRSHHYFQRQPDKQLERIDRVENRIKAKRDLFQERLDEKTEGERTQPAVRDTT
;
A
#
# COMPACT_ATOMS: atom_id res chain seq x y z
N MET A 1 -14.86 -54.88 -2.77
CA MET A 1 -14.37 -53.92 -1.76
C MET A 1 -13.73 -52.65 -2.35
N SER A 2 -13.43 -52.56 -3.66
CA SER A 2 -12.76 -51.38 -4.26
C SER A 2 -13.65 -50.14 -4.45
N ARG A 3 -14.96 -50.30 -4.73
CA ARG A 3 -15.89 -49.18 -4.93
C ARG A 3 -16.00 -48.27 -3.69
N ASN A 4 -16.15 -48.85 -2.50
CA ASN A 4 -16.30 -48.09 -1.26
C ASN A 4 -14.98 -47.42 -0.84
N PHE A 5 -13.83 -48.04 -1.13
CA PHE A 5 -12.51 -47.46 -0.89
C PHE A 5 -12.26 -46.25 -1.79
N SER A 6 -12.69 -46.30 -3.06
CA SER A 6 -12.61 -45.17 -3.98
C SER A 6 -13.45 -43.97 -3.54
N PHE A 7 -14.65 -44.21 -2.99
CA PHE A 7 -15.49 -43.14 -2.42
C PHE A 7 -14.87 -42.53 -1.16
N LEU A 8 -14.28 -43.34 -0.28
CA LEU A 8 -13.58 -42.85 0.91
C LEU A 8 -12.36 -42.00 0.55
N LEU A 9 -11.61 -42.38 -0.47
CA LEU A 9 -10.42 -41.65 -0.93
C LEU A 9 -10.79 -40.32 -1.59
N PHE A 10 -11.92 -40.28 -2.30
CA PHE A 10 -12.51 -39.04 -2.84
C PHE A 10 -12.99 -38.08 -1.74
N PHE A 11 -13.68 -38.59 -0.72
CA PHE A 11 -14.08 -37.80 0.44
C PHE A 11 -12.88 -37.29 1.25
N LEU A 12 -11.82 -38.09 1.38
CA LEU A 12 -10.57 -37.69 2.02
C LEU A 12 -9.87 -36.56 1.25
N LEU A 13 -9.83 -36.63 -0.08
CA LEU A 13 -9.28 -35.56 -0.93
C LEU A 13 -10.05 -34.24 -0.80
N ILE A 14 -11.39 -34.30 -0.73
CA ILE A 14 -12.22 -33.11 -0.51
C ILE A 14 -11.99 -32.54 0.90
N ALA A 15 -11.89 -33.39 1.92
CA ALA A 15 -11.65 -32.95 3.30
C ALA A 15 -10.29 -32.23 3.46
N VAL A 16 -9.24 -32.72 2.79
CA VAL A 16 -7.93 -32.06 2.77
C VAL A 16 -7.97 -30.73 2.02
N ALA A 17 -8.76 -30.62 0.93
CA ALA A 17 -8.91 -29.38 0.19
C ALA A 17 -9.64 -28.28 0.99
N VAL A 18 -10.58 -28.65 1.86
CA VAL A 18 -11.34 -27.69 2.70
C VAL A 18 -10.56 -27.28 3.96
N SER A 19 -9.58 -28.08 4.40
CA SER A 19 -8.79 -27.79 5.61
C SER A 19 -7.77 -26.65 5.46
N CYS A 20 -7.69 -26.01 4.29
CA CYS A 20 -6.72 -24.93 4.00
C CYS A 20 -7.34 -23.52 4.10
N SER A 21 -8.41 -23.35 4.88
CA SER A 21 -8.96 -22.03 5.21
C SER A 21 -8.23 -21.43 6.41
N ASP A 22 -7.55 -20.30 6.23
CA ASP A 22 -7.03 -19.49 7.34
C ASP A 22 -8.24 -18.92 8.12
N PRO A 23 -8.56 -19.45 9.32
CA PRO A 23 -9.78 -19.10 10.04
C PRO A 23 -9.81 -17.65 10.52
N ASP A 24 -8.64 -17.00 10.56
CA ASP A 24 -8.49 -15.63 11.03
C ASP A 24 -8.41 -14.63 9.87
N ARG A 25 -8.64 -15.08 8.63
CA ARG A 25 -8.70 -14.21 7.46
C ARG A 25 -9.97 -13.35 7.52
N PRO A 26 -9.87 -12.00 7.57
CA PRO A 26 -11.04 -11.14 7.52
C PRO A 26 -11.81 -11.34 6.22
N GLU A 27 -13.14 -11.36 6.29
CA GLU A 27 -14.02 -11.48 5.12
C GLU A 27 -13.81 -10.33 4.12
N ASP A 28 -13.51 -9.14 4.64
CA ASP A 28 -13.32 -7.91 3.88
C ASP A 28 -11.84 -7.54 3.68
N LEU A 29 -10.94 -8.52 3.80
CA LEU A 29 -9.49 -8.34 3.64
C LEU A 29 -9.18 -7.53 2.37
N LEU A 30 -8.38 -6.47 2.52
CA LEU A 30 -7.91 -5.69 1.40
C LEU A 30 -7.08 -6.57 0.46
N ASP A 31 -7.25 -6.34 -0.84
CA ASP A 31 -6.28 -6.81 -1.81
C ASP A 31 -4.89 -6.28 -1.45
N GLU A 32 -3.86 -7.10 -1.66
CA GLU A 32 -2.52 -6.82 -1.18
C GLU A 32 -1.87 -5.61 -1.85
N ASP A 33 -2.15 -5.38 -3.14
CA ASP A 33 -1.66 -4.20 -3.84
C ASP A 33 -2.35 -2.96 -3.29
N ARG A 34 -3.69 -2.99 -3.14
CA ARG A 34 -4.45 -1.88 -2.53
C ARG A 34 -3.95 -1.56 -1.11
N TYR A 35 -3.66 -2.59 -0.31
CA TYR A 35 -3.05 -2.43 1.01
C TYR A 35 -1.69 -1.72 0.93
N VAL A 36 -0.78 -2.16 0.05
CA VAL A 36 0.53 -1.52 -0.12
C VAL A 36 0.41 -0.08 -0.60
N HIS A 37 -0.54 0.23 -1.47
CA HIS A 37 -0.84 1.59 -1.90
C HIS A 37 -1.24 2.49 -0.73
N ILE A 38 -2.22 2.07 0.07
CA ILE A 38 -2.68 2.80 1.25
C ILE A 38 -1.53 2.94 2.26
N PHE A 39 -0.85 1.85 2.59
CA PHE A 39 0.23 1.83 3.56
C PHE A 39 1.39 2.75 3.14
N THR A 40 1.69 2.84 1.84
CA THR A 40 2.66 3.81 1.32
C THR A 40 2.29 5.25 1.66
N GLU A 41 1.03 5.64 1.47
CA GLU A 41 0.59 7.01 1.74
C GLU A 41 0.56 7.31 3.24
N LEU A 42 0.12 6.36 4.07
CA LEU A 42 0.15 6.48 5.53
C LEU A 42 1.59 6.62 6.07
N VAL A 43 2.54 5.83 5.54
CA VAL A 43 3.96 5.95 5.92
C VAL A 43 4.50 7.33 5.56
N ILE A 44 4.20 7.85 4.36
CA ILE A 44 4.62 9.21 3.97
C ILE A 44 4.03 10.25 4.92
N ILE A 45 2.73 10.17 5.21
CA ILE A 45 2.07 11.09 6.15
C ILE A 45 2.74 11.01 7.51
N GLN A 46 3.08 9.82 8.01
CA GLN A 46 3.73 9.63 9.31
C GLN A 46 5.13 10.26 9.40
N GLN A 47 5.83 10.43 8.29
CA GLN A 47 7.16 11.07 8.24
C GLN A 47 7.09 12.60 8.17
N LEU A 48 5.92 13.19 7.88
CA LEU A 48 5.78 14.65 7.85
C LEU A 48 6.01 15.25 9.24
N THR A 49 6.76 16.33 9.29
CA THR A 49 6.95 17.14 10.50
C THR A 49 5.83 18.19 10.64
N ASP A 50 5.66 18.75 11.83
CA ASP A 50 4.58 19.72 12.08
C ASP A 50 4.73 20.99 11.21
N ASP A 51 5.96 21.42 10.93
CA ASP A 51 6.24 22.54 9.99
C ASP A 51 5.85 22.20 8.55
N GLN A 52 6.01 20.94 8.13
CA GLN A 52 5.59 20.48 6.80
C GLN A 52 4.08 20.31 6.66
N LEU A 53 3.40 19.98 7.77
CA LEU A 53 1.93 19.88 7.84
C LEU A 53 1.25 21.26 7.80
N GLY A 54 1.90 22.28 8.39
CA GLY A 54 1.34 23.62 8.47
C GLY A 54 0.04 23.64 9.29
N PRO A 55 -1.07 24.19 8.77
CA PRO A 55 -2.34 24.25 9.50
C PRO A 55 -3.15 22.95 9.44
N VAL A 56 -2.71 21.96 8.65
CA VAL A 56 -3.45 20.70 8.43
C VAL A 56 -3.05 19.68 9.48
N SER A 57 -4.02 19.00 10.09
CA SER A 57 -3.71 17.92 11.03
C SER A 57 -3.30 16.63 10.31
N ARG A 58 -2.47 15.83 10.98
CA ARG A 58 -2.07 14.52 10.46
C ARG A 58 -3.28 13.59 10.32
N GLU A 59 -4.19 13.65 11.28
CA GLU A 59 -5.42 12.87 11.33
C GLU A 59 -6.30 13.17 10.10
N TYR A 60 -6.42 14.44 9.72
CA TYR A 60 -7.16 14.81 8.52
C TYR A 60 -6.52 14.22 7.26
N LEU A 61 -5.20 14.26 7.11
CA LEU A 61 -4.53 13.65 5.96
C LEU A 61 -4.73 12.12 5.92
N VAL A 62 -4.72 11.46 7.08
CA VAL A 62 -5.00 10.02 7.18
C VAL A 62 -6.44 9.72 6.73
N GLU A 63 -7.42 10.51 7.18
CA GLU A 63 -8.82 10.39 6.77
C GLU A 63 -8.97 10.56 5.24
N GLN A 64 -8.30 11.56 4.66
CA GLN A 64 -8.30 11.78 3.21
C GLN A 64 -7.73 10.59 2.42
N VAL A 65 -6.76 9.86 2.95
CA VAL A 65 -6.27 8.61 2.33
C VAL A 65 -7.36 7.56 2.35
N TYR A 66 -8.00 7.33 3.49
CA TYR A 66 -9.08 6.35 3.62
C TYR A 66 -10.26 6.66 2.69
N GLU A 67 -10.68 7.93 2.61
CA GLU A 67 -11.70 8.41 1.66
C GLU A 67 -11.29 8.17 0.21
N LYS A 68 -10.08 8.59 -0.18
CA LYS A 68 -9.55 8.42 -1.55
C LYS A 68 -9.58 6.97 -2.02
N TYR A 69 -9.30 6.04 -1.10
CA TYR A 69 -9.29 4.62 -1.42
C TYR A 69 -10.62 3.93 -1.17
N ASP A 70 -11.67 4.59 -0.69
CA ASP A 70 -12.94 3.97 -0.29
C ASP A 70 -12.72 2.78 0.67
N VAL A 71 -11.95 3.02 1.73
CA VAL A 71 -11.60 2.02 2.76
C VAL A 71 -11.78 2.67 4.12
N SER A 72 -12.57 2.05 5.01
CA SER A 72 -12.62 2.50 6.41
C SER A 72 -11.33 2.17 7.15
N GLU A 73 -10.99 2.98 8.14
CA GLU A 73 -9.85 2.74 9.03
C GLU A 73 -9.88 1.34 9.64
N ASP A 74 -11.05 0.92 10.17
CA ASP A 74 -11.21 -0.41 10.77
C ASP A 74 -10.91 -1.55 9.78
N ARG A 75 -11.31 -1.40 8.52
CA ARG A 75 -11.04 -2.38 7.46
C ARG A 75 -9.55 -2.44 7.12
N PHE A 76 -8.89 -1.28 7.05
CA PHE A 76 -7.44 -1.23 6.89
C PHE A 76 -6.74 -1.90 8.07
N ASN A 77 -7.11 -1.58 9.30
CA ASN A 77 -6.49 -2.13 10.51
C ASN A 77 -6.64 -3.65 10.62
N ARG A 78 -7.82 -4.21 10.32
CA ARG A 78 -8.02 -5.67 10.24
C ARG A 78 -7.10 -6.31 9.20
N SER A 79 -6.99 -5.69 8.02
CA SER A 79 -6.13 -6.18 6.95
C SER A 79 -4.64 -6.09 7.33
N HIS A 80 -4.24 -4.97 7.94
CA HIS A 80 -2.89 -4.74 8.42
C HIS A 80 -2.49 -5.79 9.46
N HIS A 81 -3.34 -6.03 10.47
CA HIS A 81 -3.12 -7.09 11.46
C HIS A 81 -3.03 -8.47 10.82
N TYR A 82 -3.90 -8.79 9.85
CA TYR A 82 -3.84 -10.06 9.14
C TYR A 82 -2.49 -10.24 8.42
N PHE A 83 -2.03 -9.21 7.68
CA PHE A 83 -0.77 -9.28 6.93
C PHE A 83 0.47 -9.33 7.84
N GLN A 84 0.45 -8.67 8.99
CA GLN A 84 1.55 -8.69 9.98
C GLN A 84 1.81 -10.08 10.57
N ARG A 85 0.82 -10.98 10.57
CA ARG A 85 0.98 -12.37 11.06
C ARG A 85 1.76 -13.26 10.10
N GLN A 86 2.13 -12.75 8.93
CA GLN A 86 2.96 -13.44 7.94
C GLN A 86 4.28 -12.67 7.79
N PRO A 87 5.24 -12.80 8.72
CA PRO A 87 6.40 -11.90 8.80
C PRO A 87 7.20 -11.81 7.51
N ASP A 88 7.52 -12.95 6.88
CA ASP A 88 8.30 -12.97 5.63
C ASP A 88 7.59 -12.21 4.51
N LYS A 89 6.28 -12.45 4.33
CA LYS A 89 5.46 -11.73 3.35
C LYS A 89 5.25 -10.27 3.74
N GLN A 90 5.24 -9.95 5.02
CA GLN A 90 5.13 -8.56 5.47
C GLN A 90 6.40 -7.77 5.18
N LEU A 91 7.58 -8.40 5.30
CA LEU A 91 8.84 -7.80 4.85
C LEU A 91 8.81 -7.51 3.35
N GLU A 92 8.33 -8.45 2.53
CA GLU A 92 8.13 -8.20 1.09
C GLU A 92 7.20 -7.01 0.83
N ARG A 93 6.11 -6.87 1.58
CA ARG A 93 5.20 -5.71 1.46
C ARG A 93 5.88 -4.40 1.86
N ILE A 94 6.71 -4.41 2.90
CA ILE A 94 7.50 -3.25 3.33
C ILE A 94 8.51 -2.86 2.25
N ASP A 95 9.21 -3.83 1.64
CA ASP A 95 10.13 -3.57 0.53
C ASP A 95 9.40 -2.92 -0.66
N ARG A 96 8.17 -3.37 -0.97
CA ARG A 96 7.34 -2.72 -1.99
C ARG A 96 6.97 -1.29 -1.60
N VAL A 97 6.59 -1.03 -0.34
CA VAL A 97 6.32 0.33 0.15
C VAL A 97 7.56 1.21 -0.03
N GLU A 98 8.73 0.76 0.40
CA GLU A 98 9.99 1.51 0.24
C GLU A 98 10.29 1.82 -1.22
N ASN A 99 10.20 0.81 -2.09
CA ASN A 99 10.47 0.97 -3.51
C ASN A 99 9.50 1.99 -4.16
N ARG A 100 8.24 2.00 -3.74
CA ARG A 100 7.26 3.00 -4.20
C ARG A 100 7.60 4.41 -3.70
N ILE A 101 8.06 4.55 -2.46
CA ILE A 101 8.52 5.85 -1.93
C ILE A 101 9.74 6.33 -2.69
N LYS A 102 10.74 5.46 -2.92
CA LYS A 102 11.94 5.77 -3.72
C LYS A 102 11.57 6.23 -5.13
N ALA A 103 10.71 5.49 -5.82
CA ALA A 103 10.24 5.85 -7.15
C ALA A 103 9.51 7.21 -7.19
N LYS A 104 8.66 7.49 -6.18
CA LYS A 104 8.01 8.81 -6.06
C LYS A 104 9.04 9.93 -5.88
N ARG A 105 10.02 9.74 -5.00
CA ARG A 105 11.11 10.70 -4.77
C ARG A 105 11.89 10.97 -6.05
N ASP A 106 12.28 9.94 -6.77
CA ASP A 106 13.09 10.07 -7.99
C ASP A 106 12.31 10.84 -9.07
N LEU A 107 11.01 10.58 -9.22
CA LEU A 107 10.12 11.35 -10.09
C LEU A 107 9.99 12.83 -9.67
N PHE A 108 9.96 13.12 -8.36
CA PHE A 108 9.96 14.51 -7.90
C PHE A 108 11.28 15.21 -8.22
N GLN A 109 12.41 14.53 -8.04
CA GLN A 109 13.73 15.09 -8.32
C GLN A 109 13.91 15.40 -9.80
N GLU A 110 13.55 14.46 -10.69
CA GLU A 110 13.60 14.66 -12.14
C GLU A 110 12.82 15.91 -12.57
N ARG A 111 11.60 16.09 -12.05
CA ARG A 111 10.79 17.30 -12.34
C ARG A 111 11.41 18.60 -11.82
N LEU A 112 12.15 18.55 -10.72
CA LEU A 112 12.86 19.74 -10.20
C LEU A 112 14.05 20.09 -11.10
N ASP A 113 14.77 19.08 -11.57
CA ASP A 113 15.93 19.24 -12.45
C ASP A 113 15.49 19.81 -13.81
N GLU A 114 14.44 19.26 -14.43
CA GLU A 114 13.83 19.78 -15.67
C GLU A 114 13.41 21.25 -15.54
N LYS A 115 12.75 21.60 -14.43
CA LYS A 115 12.32 22.99 -14.19
C LYS A 115 13.53 23.94 -14.11
N THR A 116 14.57 23.53 -13.42
CA THR A 116 15.81 24.32 -13.25
C THR A 116 16.54 24.51 -14.58
N GLU A 117 16.57 23.50 -15.44
CA GLU A 117 17.15 23.59 -16.79
C GLU A 117 16.30 24.44 -17.75
N GLY A 118 14.97 24.33 -17.67
CA GLY A 118 14.04 25.18 -18.43
C GLY A 118 14.19 26.67 -18.11
N GLU A 119 14.37 27.00 -16.82
CA GLU A 119 14.60 28.38 -16.36
C GLU A 119 15.97 28.94 -16.81
N ARG A 120 17.00 28.09 -16.93
CA ARG A 120 18.32 28.49 -17.46
C ARG A 120 18.34 28.72 -18.97
N THR A 121 17.43 28.08 -19.71
CA THR A 121 17.41 28.10 -21.17
C THR A 121 16.48 29.17 -21.75
N GLN A 122 15.59 29.78 -20.93
CA GLN A 122 14.85 30.98 -21.33
C GLN A 122 15.80 32.19 -21.31
N PRO A 123 16.01 32.88 -22.45
CA PRO A 123 16.84 34.07 -22.47
C PRO A 123 16.16 35.12 -21.60
N ALA A 124 16.92 35.74 -20.69
CA ALA A 124 16.47 36.89 -19.94
C ALA A 124 15.94 37.93 -20.94
N VAL A 125 14.61 38.08 -21.01
CA VAL A 125 13.98 39.21 -21.69
C VAL A 125 14.42 40.42 -20.88
N ARG A 126 15.51 41.04 -21.35
CA ARG A 126 16.00 42.29 -20.80
C ARG A 126 14.90 43.31 -21.07
N ASP A 127 14.20 43.69 -20.01
CA ASP A 127 13.43 44.93 -20.00
C ASP A 127 14.39 46.08 -20.29
N THR A 128 14.46 46.47 -21.56
CA THR A 128 14.96 47.78 -21.99
C THR A 128 13.77 48.69 -22.16
N THR A 129 13.45 49.48 -21.13
CA THR A 129 12.80 50.80 -21.29
C THR A 129 13.19 51.68 -20.10
#